data_AF-A0A7W0XT75-F1
#
_entry.id   AF-A0A7W0XT75-F1
#
_cell.length_a   1.000
_cell.length_b   1.000
_cell.length_c   1.000
_cell.angle_alpha   90.00
_cell.angle_beta   90.00
_cell.angle_gamma   90.00
#
_symmetry.space_group_name_H-M   'P 1'
#
loop_
_entity.id
_entity.type
_entity.pdbx_description
1 polymer ?
#
loop_
_entity_poly.entity_id
_entity_poly.type
_entity_poly.pdbx_seq_one_letter_code
_entity_poly.pdbx_strand_id
1 'polypeptide(L)' 'MTSLTATSSPRELADDYVEQLADLNPLLGTSLGIRPGDDRLPDFSADGQAALDALYR' A
#
# COMPACT_ATOMS: atom_id res chain seq x y z
N MET A 1 8.95 1.61 -9.97
CA MET A 1 7.51 1.82 -9.73
C MET A 1 6.92 2.32 -11.02
N THR A 2 6.05 1.52 -11.65
CA THR A 2 5.38 1.91 -12.88
C THR A 2 4.31 2.93 -12.52
N SER A 3 4.37 4.15 -13.03
CA SER A 3 3.31 5.13 -12.79
C SER A 3 2.03 4.68 -13.50
N LEU A 4 0.94 4.50 -12.74
CA LEU A 4 -0.38 4.21 -13.30
C LEU A 4 -0.87 5.37 -14.19
N THR A 5 -1.64 5.02 -15.21
CA THR A 5 -2.29 5.97 -16.12
C THR A 5 -3.77 5.63 -16.28
N ALA A 6 -4.55 6.51 -16.91
CA ALA A 6 -5.96 6.24 -17.20
C ALA A 6 -6.19 4.99 -18.09
N THR A 7 -5.14 4.49 -18.73
CA THR A 7 -5.16 3.27 -19.57
C THR A 7 -4.59 2.04 -18.87
N SER A 8 -4.17 2.13 -17.60
CA SER A 8 -3.69 0.97 -16.85
C SER A 8 -4.76 -0.12 -16.81
N SER A 9 -4.35 -1.36 -17.02
CA SER A 9 -5.25 -2.49 -16.89
C SER A 9 -5.73 -2.64 -15.44
N PRO A 10 -6.90 -3.26 -15.21
CA PRO A 10 -7.37 -3.56 -13.86
C PRO A 10 -6.35 -4.32 -13.01
N ARG A 11 -5.52 -5.15 -13.65
CA ARG A 11 -4.47 -5.91 -12.95
C ARG A 11 -3.34 -5.01 -12.49
N GLU A 12 -2.82 -4.14 -13.36
CA GLU A 12 -1.77 -3.18 -12.97
C GLU A 12 -2.23 -2.25 -11.86
N LEU A 13 -3.50 -1.82 -11.91
CA LEU A 13 -4.10 -1.00 -10.85
C LEU A 13 -4.19 -1.76 -9.51
N ALA A 14 -4.60 -3.02 -9.54
CA ALA A 14 -4.65 -3.86 -8.34
C ALA A 14 -3.25 -4.14 -7.76
N ASP A 15 -2.28 -4.44 -8.61
CA ASP A 15 -0.90 -4.72 -8.19
C ASP A 15 -0.27 -3.48 -7.53
N ASP A 16 -0.45 -2.30 -8.12
CA ASP A 16 0.06 -1.03 -7.57
C ASP A 16 -0.63 -0.64 -6.26
N TYR A 17 -1.95 -0.83 -6.16
CA TYR A 17 -2.69 -0.60 -4.91
C TYR A 17 -2.16 -1.49 -3.77
N VAL A 18 -1.92 -2.78 -4.04
CA VAL A 18 -1.41 -3.72 -3.04
C VAL A 18 0.01 -3.36 -2.60
N GLU A 19 0.88 -2.94 -3.51
CA GLU A 19 2.22 -2.45 -3.17
C GLU A 19 2.16 -1.21 -2.26
N GLN A 20 1.35 -0.21 -2.63
CA GLN A 20 1.19 1.00 -1.82
C GLN A 20 0.57 0.71 -0.44
N LEU A 21 -0.44 -0.16 -0.39
CA LEU A 21 -1.06 -0.54 0.88
C LEU A 21 -0.09 -1.32 1.78
N ALA A 22 0.77 -2.16 1.21
CA ALA A 22 1.79 -2.88 1.96
C ALA A 22 2.84 -1.94 2.59
N ASP A 23 3.11 -0.79 1.97
CA ASP A 23 4.00 0.23 2.54
C ASP A 23 3.35 0.97 3.72
N LEU A 24 2.03 1.24 3.65
CA LEU A 24 1.27 1.90 4.72
C LEU A 24 0.89 0.96 5.87
N ASN A 25 0.74 -0.34 5.59
CA ASN A 25 0.38 -1.36 6.58
C ASN A 25 1.46 -2.47 6.63
N PRO A 26 2.49 -2.31 7.49
CA PRO A 26 3.57 -3.29 7.62
C PRO A 26 3.10 -4.71 8.01
N LEU A 27 1.99 -4.83 8.74
CA LEU A 27 1.40 -6.13 9.08
C LEU A 27 0.84 -6.82 7.82
N LEU A 28 0.23 -6.07 6.91
CA LEU A 28 -0.20 -6.61 5.63
C LEU A 28 1.01 -6.97 4.76
N GLY A 29 2.00 -6.08 4.67
CA GLY A 29 3.22 -6.32 3.90
C GLY A 29 3.97 -7.59 4.33
N THR A 30 4.06 -7.84 5.63
CA THR A 30 4.68 -9.07 6.17
C THR A 30 3.82 -10.31 5.93
N SER A 31 2.50 -10.25 6.19
CA SER A 31 1.60 -11.40 6.02
C SER A 31 1.47 -11.86 4.56
N LEU A 32 1.57 -10.94 3.61
CA LEU A 32 1.59 -11.26 2.18
C LEU A 32 2.99 -11.64 1.66
N GLY A 33 4.03 -11.49 2.48
CA GLY A 33 5.42 -11.75 2.08
C GLY A 33 6.03 -10.69 1.15
N ILE A 34 5.36 -9.53 1.01
CA ILE A 34 5.77 -8.40 0.16
C ILE A 34 6.92 -7.60 0.80
N ARG A 35 6.92 -7.51 2.14
CA ARG A 35 7.96 -6.87 2.96
C ARG A 35 8.42 -7.83 4.06
N PRO A 36 9.21 -8.87 3.73
CA PRO A 36 9.65 -9.84 4.72
C PRO A 36 10.61 -9.19 5.72
N GLY A 37 10.40 -9.45 7.02
CA GLY A 37 11.26 -8.95 8.10
C GLY A 37 11.05 -7.49 8.47
N ASP A 38 10.00 -6.85 7.97
CA ASP A 38 9.59 -5.51 8.42
C ASP A 38 9.12 -5.58 9.89
N ASP A 39 9.72 -4.75 10.74
CA ASP A 39 9.49 -4.69 12.19
C ASP A 39 8.68 -3.45 12.61
N ARG A 40 8.29 -2.61 11.65
CA ARG A 40 7.47 -1.42 11.88
C ARG A 40 6.04 -1.81 12.26
N LEU A 41 5.39 -0.94 13.04
CA LEU A 41 3.96 -1.02 13.32
C LEU A 41 3.18 -0.04 12.44
N PRO A 42 1.88 -0.30 12.18
CA PRO A 42 1.02 0.66 11.51
C PRO A 42 0.98 2.00 12.26
N ASP A 43 0.94 3.09 11.50
CA ASP A 43 0.74 4.42 12.06
C ASP A 43 -0.76 4.67 12.30
N PHE A 44 -1.17 4.66 13.56
CA PHE A 44 -2.54 4.92 13.99
C PHE A 44 -2.83 6.40 14.32
N SER A 45 -1.90 7.31 14.00
CA SER A 45 -2.12 8.74 14.13
C SER A 45 -3.08 9.28 13.06
N ALA A 46 -3.43 10.57 13.15
CA ALA A 46 -4.23 11.25 12.14
C ALA A 46 -3.52 11.31 10.78
N ASP A 47 -2.20 11.45 10.76
CA ASP A 47 -1.41 11.49 9.53
C ASP A 47 -1.39 10.12 8.87
N GLY A 48 -1.26 9.04 9.66
CA GLY A 48 -1.38 7.67 9.18
C GLY A 48 -2.74 7.38 8.53
N GLN A 49 -3.83 7.85 9.15
CA GLN A 49 -5.16 7.72 8.55
C GLN A 49 -5.31 8.54 7.26
N ALA A 50 -4.78 9.77 7.22
CA ALA A 50 -4.82 10.61 6.03
C ALA A 50 -4.06 9.97 4.84
N ALA A 51 -2.95 9.27 5.13
CA ALA A 51 -2.21 8.53 4.11
C ALA A 51 -3.02 7.35 3.53
N LEU A 52 -3.74 6.60 4.37
CA LEU A 52 -4.65 5.54 3.91
C LEU A 52 -5.81 6.10 3.10
N ASP A 53 -6.42 7.21 3.54
CA ASP A 53 -7.52 7.85 2.82
C ASP A 53 -7.08 8.37 1.44
N ALA A 54 -5.82 8.81 1.31
CA ALA A 54 -5.26 9.23 0.03
C ALA A 54 -5.13 8.05 -0.96
N LEU A 55 -4.88 6.83 -0.47
CA LEU A 55 -4.81 5.62 -1.28
C LEU A 55 -6.20 5.12 -1.74
N TYR A 56 -7.25 5.38 -0.97
CA TYR A 56 -8.62 4.94 -1.28
C TYR A 56 -9.38 5.84 -2.27
N ARG A 57 -8.80 6.97 -2.65
CA ARG A 57 -9.43 7.98 -3.52
C ARG A 57 -9.15 7.70 -4.99
#